data_AF-X1SP04-F1
#
_entry.id   AF-X1SP04-F1
#
_cell.length_a   1.000
_cell.length_b   1.000
_cell.length_c   1.000
_cell.angle_alpha   90.00
_cell.angle_beta   90.00
_cell.angle_gamma   90.00
#
_symmetry.space_group_name_H-M   'P 1'
#
loop_
_entity.id
_entity.type
_entity.pdbx_description
1 polymer ?
#
loop_
_entity_poly.entity_id
_entity_poly.type
_entity_poly.pdbx_seq_one_letter_code
_entity_poly.pdbx_strand_id
1 'polypeptide(L)'
;FSIIFGVIVDNKTPGKLGKRRPFLLLALPLWVLANILIWFPPWYAPQADSFFWPTAIFFWSMTILQAISGTLIFNVYLSMLPEQSQTQKNRKVVASNRAIFSIIASILALLLPLIVQSILADPENVKWWQPSGKLILLYIPMIGITFAIFGLITIIFTFFSVDEKFHNNTSINEKNKISIVSTIQQIAVPIKDKKFRSFLGVRFFHGISGITLGILVVPFLVIVLKFRESEFFIYVIVSIFSKFTW
;
A
#
# COMPACT_ATOMS: atom_id res chain seq x y z
N PHE A 1 6.78 12.48 -4.20
CA PHE A 1 5.88 12.03 -5.29
C PHE A 1 4.45 12.54 -5.15
N SER A 2 3.82 12.46 -3.97
CA SER A 2 2.37 12.74 -3.85
C SER A 2 1.93 14.14 -4.32
N ILE A 3 2.65 15.20 -3.92
CA ILE A 3 2.32 16.59 -4.33
C ILE A 3 2.46 16.78 -5.84
N ILE A 4 3.56 16.28 -6.43
CA ILE A 4 3.83 16.39 -7.87
C ILE A 4 2.72 15.71 -8.67
N PHE A 5 2.34 14.49 -8.28
CA PHE A 5 1.25 13.78 -8.94
C PHE A 5 -0.10 14.46 -8.77
N GLY A 6 -0.38 15.04 -7.60
CA GLY A 6 -1.59 15.86 -7.40
C GLY A 6 -1.69 17.00 -8.41
N VAL A 7 -0.61 17.77 -8.58
CA VAL A 7 -0.55 18.88 -9.54
C VAL A 7 -0.72 18.40 -10.99
N ILE A 8 -0.06 17.30 -11.36
CA ILE A 8 -0.18 16.72 -12.71
C ILE A 8 -1.63 16.30 -13.00
N VAL A 9 -2.29 15.63 -12.04
CA VAL A 9 -3.67 15.17 -12.17
C VAL A 9 -4.65 16.34 -12.21
N ASP A 10 -4.43 17.38 -11.39
CA ASP A 10 -5.31 18.54 -11.32
C ASP A 10 -5.25 19.40 -12.58
N ASN A 11 -4.06 19.52 -13.19
CA ASN A 11 -3.84 20.26 -14.44
C ASN A 11 -4.29 19.50 -15.70
N LYS A 12 -4.63 18.21 -15.60
CA LYS A 12 -5.11 17.44 -16.75
C LYS A 12 -6.49 17.92 -17.17
N THR A 13 -6.64 18.20 -18.47
CA THR A 13 -7.96 18.49 -19.06
C THR A 13 -8.78 17.20 -19.20
N PRO A 14 -10.09 17.22 -18.92
CA PRO A 14 -10.96 16.07 -19.13
C PRO A 14 -10.94 15.63 -20.60
N GLY A 15 -10.73 14.33 -20.85
CA GLY A 15 -10.78 13.74 -22.18
C GLY A 15 -11.83 12.62 -22.28
N LYS A 16 -11.83 11.88 -23.40
CA LYS A 16 -12.77 10.77 -23.64
C LYS A 16 -12.73 9.67 -22.56
N LEU A 17 -11.57 9.47 -21.93
CA LEU A 17 -11.36 8.49 -20.86
C LEU A 17 -11.52 9.09 -19.46
N GLY A 18 -12.06 10.31 -19.36
CA GLY A 18 -12.14 11.09 -18.13
C GLY A 18 -10.91 11.98 -17.89
N LYS A 19 -10.89 12.65 -16.75
CA LYS A 19 -9.80 13.47 -16.23
C LYS A 19 -8.79 12.63 -15.46
N ARG A 20 -9.23 11.85 -14.48
CA ARG A 20 -8.34 11.24 -13.48
C ARG A 20 -8.13 9.74 -13.69
N ARG A 21 -9.13 9.02 -14.22
CA ARG A 21 -9.04 7.58 -14.52
C ARG A 21 -7.84 7.16 -15.36
N PRO A 22 -7.39 7.90 -16.40
CA PRO A 22 -6.25 7.46 -17.21
C PRO A 22 -4.97 7.27 -16.39
N PHE A 23 -4.81 8.02 -15.29
CA PHE A 23 -3.66 7.88 -14.40
C PHE A 23 -3.67 6.57 -13.59
N LEU A 24 -4.86 5.98 -13.36
CA LEU A 24 -4.96 4.64 -12.77
C LEU A 24 -4.32 3.61 -13.72
N LEU A 25 -4.68 3.64 -15.01
CA LEU A 25 -4.13 2.72 -16.01
C LEU A 25 -2.67 3.00 -16.34
N LEU A 26 -2.22 4.26 -16.31
CA LEU A 26 -0.84 4.62 -16.59
C LEU A 26 0.15 4.01 -15.57
N ALA A 27 -0.17 4.11 -14.28
CA ALA A 27 0.70 3.59 -13.22
C ALA A 27 0.54 2.09 -12.99
N LEU A 28 -0.58 1.49 -13.44
CA LEU A 28 -0.92 0.11 -13.14
C LEU A 28 0.11 -0.92 -13.67
N PRO A 29 0.59 -0.87 -14.92
CA PRO A 29 1.62 -1.81 -15.40
C PRO A 29 2.89 -1.75 -14.57
N LEU A 30 3.36 -0.55 -14.23
CA LEU A 30 4.57 -0.36 -13.41
C LEU A 30 4.37 -0.89 -11.99
N TRP A 31 3.19 -0.66 -11.41
CA TRP A 31 2.84 -1.17 -10.09
C TRP A 31 2.79 -2.70 -10.07
N VAL A 32 2.13 -3.33 -11.05
CA VAL A 32 2.05 -4.79 -11.15
C VAL A 32 3.42 -5.41 -11.40
N LEU A 33 4.18 -4.83 -12.34
CA LEU A 33 5.53 -5.29 -12.65
C LEU A 33 6.40 -5.28 -11.40
N ALA A 34 6.40 -4.18 -10.63
CA ALA A 34 7.18 -4.07 -9.40
C ALA A 34 6.72 -5.08 -8.33
N ASN A 35 5.42 -5.27 -8.13
CA ASN A 35 4.90 -6.23 -7.14
C ASN A 35 5.14 -7.70 -7.52
N ILE A 36 5.34 -8.02 -8.80
CA ILE A 36 5.68 -9.38 -9.25
C ILE A 36 7.20 -9.58 -9.25
N LEU A 37 7.96 -8.67 -9.86
CA LEU A 37 9.39 -8.83 -10.04
C LEU A 37 10.20 -8.73 -8.74
N ILE A 38 9.70 -8.01 -7.72
CA ILE A 38 10.40 -7.88 -6.43
C ILE A 38 10.77 -9.24 -5.80
N TRP A 39 10.02 -10.28 -6.12
CA TRP A 39 10.22 -11.64 -5.62
C TRP A 39 11.22 -12.47 -6.43
N PHE A 40 11.57 -12.05 -7.64
CA PHE A 40 12.42 -12.79 -8.57
C PHE A 40 13.69 -11.99 -8.85
N PRO A 41 14.61 -11.92 -7.87
CA PRO A 41 15.87 -11.25 -8.08
C PRO A 41 16.67 -11.95 -9.18
N PRO A 42 17.32 -11.20 -10.09
CA PRO A 42 18.11 -11.77 -11.18
C PRO A 42 19.31 -12.58 -10.68
N TRP A 43 19.79 -12.30 -9.47
CA TRP A 43 20.90 -13.00 -8.85
C TRP A 43 20.56 -13.39 -7.41
N TYR A 44 20.90 -14.62 -7.06
CA TYR A 44 20.73 -15.16 -5.71
C TYR A 44 22.01 -15.01 -4.90
N ALA A 45 21.86 -14.73 -3.60
CA ALA A 45 23.00 -14.56 -2.70
C ALA A 45 23.81 -15.87 -2.61
N PRO A 46 25.13 -15.86 -2.88
CA PRO A 46 25.96 -17.04 -2.77
C PRO A 46 26.12 -17.45 -1.30
N GLN A 47 26.36 -18.74 -1.02
CA GLN A 47 26.45 -19.25 0.35
C GLN A 47 27.55 -18.57 1.19
N ALA A 48 28.64 -18.16 0.54
CA ALA A 48 29.77 -17.48 1.18
C ALA A 48 29.50 -16.00 1.51
N ASP A 49 28.53 -15.36 0.84
CA ASP A 49 28.17 -13.96 1.07
C ASP A 49 26.66 -13.86 1.32
N SER A 50 26.30 -13.86 2.60
CA SER A 50 24.89 -13.76 3.02
C SER A 50 24.29 -12.38 2.72
N PHE A 51 25.09 -11.34 2.47
CA PHE A 51 24.60 -10.00 2.13
C PHE A 51 25.08 -9.59 0.73
N PHE A 52 24.33 -10.07 -0.27
CA PHE A 52 24.69 -9.88 -1.67
C PHE A 52 24.14 -8.56 -2.25
N TRP A 53 25.04 -7.60 -2.53
CA TRP A 53 24.71 -6.26 -3.01
C TRP A 53 23.78 -6.20 -4.25
N PRO A 54 24.00 -6.99 -5.32
CA PRO A 54 23.13 -6.93 -6.50
C PRO A 54 21.66 -7.24 -6.20
N THR A 55 21.41 -8.20 -5.32
CA THR A 55 20.06 -8.54 -4.86
C THR A 55 19.44 -7.39 -4.07
N ALA A 56 20.19 -6.79 -3.15
CA ALA A 56 19.69 -5.68 -2.32
C ALA A 56 19.32 -4.46 -3.19
N ILE A 57 20.18 -4.09 -4.14
CA ILE A 57 19.94 -2.99 -5.09
C ILE A 57 18.70 -3.28 -5.94
N PHE A 58 18.55 -4.51 -6.45
CA PHE A 58 17.37 -4.92 -7.19
C PHE A 58 16.10 -4.75 -6.34
N PHE A 59 16.10 -5.27 -5.11
CA PHE A 59 14.97 -5.18 -4.20
C PHE A 59 14.59 -3.71 -3.90
N TRP A 60 15.56 -2.85 -3.62
CA TRP A 60 15.32 -1.42 -3.40
C TRP A 60 14.78 -0.73 -4.65
N SER A 61 15.29 -1.06 -5.83
CA SER A 61 14.80 -0.49 -7.09
C SER A 61 13.34 -0.85 -7.35
N MET A 62 12.95 -2.12 -7.12
CA MET A 62 11.56 -2.57 -7.25
C MET A 62 10.68 -1.92 -6.18
N THR A 63 11.17 -1.77 -4.95
CA THR A 63 10.45 -1.07 -3.87
C THR A 63 10.19 0.40 -4.21
N ILE A 64 11.18 1.10 -4.78
CA ILE A 64 11.01 2.49 -5.24
C ILE A 64 10.00 2.56 -6.38
N LEU A 65 10.10 1.67 -7.37
CA LEU A 65 9.15 1.63 -8.49
C LEU A 65 7.71 1.36 -8.01
N GLN A 66 7.54 0.43 -7.08
CA GLN A 66 6.28 0.11 -6.42
C GLN A 66 5.73 1.32 -5.65
N ALA A 67 6.58 2.02 -4.89
CA ALA A 67 6.18 3.19 -4.13
C ALA A 67 5.74 4.36 -5.03
N ILE A 68 6.46 4.63 -6.13
CA ILE A 68 6.13 5.71 -7.07
C ILE A 68 4.81 5.42 -7.76
N SER A 69 4.69 4.26 -8.40
CA SER A 69 3.50 3.84 -9.13
C SER A 69 2.27 3.72 -8.20
N GLY A 70 2.46 3.10 -7.03
CA GLY A 70 1.42 2.97 -6.00
C GLY A 70 0.95 4.31 -5.46
N THR A 71 1.86 5.28 -5.28
CA THR A 71 1.47 6.64 -4.86
C THR A 71 0.58 7.32 -5.89
N LEU A 72 0.85 7.17 -7.19
CA LEU A 72 0.00 7.75 -8.23
C LEU A 72 -1.41 7.16 -8.20
N ILE A 73 -1.52 5.82 -8.17
CA ILE A 73 -2.80 5.10 -8.09
C ILE A 73 -3.58 5.54 -6.84
N PHE A 74 -2.92 5.52 -5.68
CA PHE A 74 -3.54 5.84 -4.41
C PHE A 74 -4.02 7.29 -4.34
N ASN A 75 -3.21 8.24 -4.79
CA ASN A 75 -3.58 9.66 -4.81
C ASN A 75 -4.80 9.91 -5.70
N VAL A 76 -4.78 9.35 -6.91
CA VAL A 76 -5.86 9.47 -7.88
C VAL A 76 -7.15 8.91 -7.27
N TYR A 77 -7.09 7.69 -6.74
CA TYR A 77 -8.22 7.04 -6.08
C TYR A 77 -8.78 7.87 -4.91
N LEU A 78 -7.93 8.35 -4.00
CA LEU A 78 -8.37 9.16 -2.87
C LEU A 78 -9.01 10.48 -3.31
N SER A 79 -8.44 11.14 -4.32
CA SER A 79 -8.94 12.42 -4.82
C SER A 79 -10.34 12.32 -5.43
N MET A 80 -10.71 11.15 -5.96
CA MET A 80 -12.03 10.88 -6.52
C MET A 80 -13.11 10.69 -5.45
N LEU A 81 -12.77 10.25 -4.23
CA LEU A 81 -13.77 9.88 -3.21
C LEU A 81 -14.78 10.98 -2.87
N PRO A 82 -14.37 12.25 -2.65
CA PRO A 82 -15.32 13.33 -2.33
C PRO A 82 -16.28 13.64 -3.48
N GLU A 83 -15.88 13.37 -4.72
CA GLU A 83 -16.66 13.57 -5.94
C GLU A 83 -17.67 12.42 -6.13
N GLN A 84 -17.28 11.19 -5.81
CA GLN A 84 -18.17 10.02 -5.86
C GLN A 84 -19.19 9.98 -4.72
N SER A 85 -18.90 10.67 -3.61
CA SER A 85 -19.79 10.74 -2.43
C SER A 85 -20.19 12.18 -2.14
N GLN A 86 -21.28 12.66 -2.74
CA GLN A 86 -21.69 14.07 -2.65
C GLN A 86 -22.36 14.43 -1.30
N THR A 87 -23.10 13.50 -0.68
CA THR A 87 -23.82 13.76 0.58
C THR A 87 -23.02 13.34 1.81
N GLN A 88 -23.20 14.06 2.93
CA GLN A 88 -22.55 13.72 4.21
C GLN A 88 -22.94 12.32 4.70
N LYS A 89 -24.22 11.94 4.53
CA LYS A 89 -24.72 10.60 4.88
C LYS A 89 -23.98 9.52 4.08
N ASN A 90 -23.82 9.71 2.76
CA ASN A 90 -23.09 8.76 1.93
C ASN A 90 -21.60 8.69 2.30
N ARG A 91 -20.96 9.85 2.52
CA ARG A 91 -19.55 9.91 2.97
C ARG A 91 -19.32 9.14 4.27
N LYS A 92 -20.24 9.22 5.24
CA LYS A 92 -20.17 8.45 6.49
C LYS A 92 -20.22 6.94 6.23
N VAL A 93 -21.15 6.47 5.39
CA VAL A 93 -21.29 5.04 5.04
C VAL A 93 -20.04 4.53 4.31
N VAL A 94 -19.57 5.27 3.32
CA VAL A 94 -18.36 4.92 2.56
C VAL A 94 -17.13 4.88 3.47
N ALA A 95 -16.98 5.85 4.38
CA ALA A 95 -15.88 5.87 5.34
C ALA A 95 -15.93 4.65 6.28
N SER A 96 -17.12 4.29 6.78
CA SER A 96 -17.30 3.11 7.65
C SER A 96 -16.95 1.81 6.92
N ASN A 97 -17.44 1.62 5.69
CA ASN A 97 -17.14 0.43 4.90
C ASN A 97 -15.63 0.33 4.63
N ARG A 98 -14.98 1.44 4.27
CA ARG A 98 -13.52 1.47 4.08
C ARG A 98 -12.77 1.07 5.35
N ALA A 99 -13.22 1.51 6.52
CA ALA A 99 -12.61 1.14 7.79
C ALA A 99 -12.70 -0.37 8.03
N ILE A 100 -13.87 -0.98 7.81
CA ILE A 100 -14.06 -2.44 7.94
C ILE A 100 -13.13 -3.21 7.00
N PHE A 101 -13.09 -2.85 5.71
CA PHE A 101 -12.19 -3.51 4.75
C PHE A 101 -10.72 -3.28 5.10
N SER A 102 -10.35 -2.11 5.64
CA SER A 102 -8.99 -1.83 6.08
C SER A 102 -8.59 -2.69 7.29
N ILE A 103 -9.52 -2.95 8.23
CA ILE A 103 -9.28 -3.85 9.36
C ILE A 103 -9.02 -5.27 8.86
N ILE A 104 -9.90 -5.79 7.98
CA ILE A 104 -9.74 -7.12 7.36
C ILE A 104 -8.41 -7.21 6.60
N ALA A 105 -8.08 -6.20 5.79
CA ALA A 105 -6.81 -6.16 5.07
C ALA A 105 -5.61 -6.19 6.03
N SER A 106 -5.67 -5.46 7.14
CA SER A 106 -4.60 -5.47 8.16
C SER A 106 -4.46 -6.82 8.87
N ILE A 107 -5.55 -7.56 9.03
CA ILE A 107 -5.55 -8.90 9.61
C ILE A 107 -4.84 -9.85 8.63
N LEU A 108 -5.29 -9.86 7.37
CA LEU A 108 -4.71 -10.72 6.33
C LEU A 108 -3.23 -10.42 6.11
N ALA A 109 -2.83 -9.14 6.06
CA ALA A 109 -1.45 -8.72 5.87
C ALA A 109 -0.51 -9.20 6.98
N LEU A 110 -0.99 -9.32 8.22
CA LEU A 110 -0.21 -9.85 9.34
C LEU A 110 -0.25 -11.38 9.38
N LEU A 111 -1.41 -11.98 9.12
CA LEU A 111 -1.67 -13.41 9.25
C LEU A 111 -0.93 -14.24 8.20
N LEU A 112 -0.89 -13.76 6.95
CA LEU A 112 -0.33 -14.55 5.84
C LEU A 112 1.17 -14.86 6.03
N PRO A 113 2.06 -13.91 6.38
CA PRO A 113 3.44 -14.24 6.70
C PRO A 113 3.57 -15.19 7.89
N LEU A 114 2.72 -15.07 8.91
CA LEU A 114 2.77 -15.92 10.10
C LEU A 114 2.37 -17.37 9.80
N ILE A 115 1.41 -17.59 8.90
CA ILE A 115 1.08 -18.94 8.42
C ILE A 115 2.26 -19.57 7.68
N VAL A 116 2.99 -18.79 6.87
CA VAL A 116 4.20 -19.30 6.21
C VAL A 116 5.27 -19.63 7.24
N GLN A 117 5.43 -18.82 8.28
CA GLN A 117 6.38 -19.11 9.37
C GLN A 117 6.01 -20.36 10.17
N SER A 118 4.72 -20.61 10.41
CA SER A 118 4.28 -21.76 11.23
C SER A 118 4.55 -23.13 10.60
N ILE A 119 4.79 -23.19 9.29
CA ILE A 119 5.08 -24.44 8.57
C ILE A 119 6.59 -24.68 8.39
N LEU A 120 7.45 -23.78 8.85
CA LEU A 120 8.90 -23.92 8.71
C LEU A 120 9.46 -24.84 9.78
N ALA A 121 10.30 -25.79 9.36
CA ALA A 121 11.01 -26.68 10.29
C ALA A 121 12.02 -25.91 11.17
N ASP A 122 12.68 -24.91 10.58
CA ASP A 122 13.58 -23.98 11.27
C ASP A 122 13.27 -22.54 10.86
N PRO A 123 12.45 -21.80 11.64
CA PRO A 123 12.09 -20.41 11.33
C PRO A 123 13.20 -19.39 11.66
N GLU A 124 14.22 -19.78 12.43
CA GLU A 124 15.36 -18.90 12.78
C GLU A 124 16.39 -18.85 11.63
N ASN A 125 16.49 -19.93 10.85
CA ASN A 125 17.45 -20.08 9.75
C ASN A 125 16.76 -20.16 8.38
N VAL A 126 16.55 -18.98 7.79
CA VAL A 126 15.78 -18.81 6.54
C VAL A 126 16.62 -18.35 5.35
N LYS A 127 17.92 -18.68 5.33
CA LYS A 127 18.79 -18.35 4.20
C LYS A 127 18.37 -19.12 2.94
N TRP A 128 18.72 -18.59 1.78
CA TRP A 128 18.12 -18.99 0.50
C TRP A 128 18.46 -20.43 0.08
N TRP A 129 19.59 -20.95 0.59
CA TRP A 129 20.02 -22.33 0.38
C TRP A 129 19.46 -23.31 1.43
N GLN A 130 18.88 -22.81 2.53
CA GLN A 130 18.32 -23.66 3.59
C GLN A 130 16.90 -24.12 3.22
N PRO A 131 16.45 -25.29 3.71
CA PRO A 131 15.12 -25.82 3.40
C PRO A 131 13.98 -24.84 3.73
N SER A 132 14.00 -24.24 4.93
CA SER A 132 13.01 -23.22 5.35
C SER A 132 13.02 -21.98 4.44
N GLY A 133 14.20 -21.52 4.05
CA GLY A 133 14.34 -20.37 3.16
C GLY A 133 13.78 -20.64 1.76
N LYS A 134 13.96 -21.85 1.23
CA LYS A 134 13.36 -22.27 -0.05
C LYS A 134 11.83 -22.28 0.01
N LEU A 135 11.24 -22.71 1.14
CA LEU A 135 9.78 -22.65 1.33
C LEU A 135 9.27 -21.21 1.37
N ILE A 136 9.96 -20.31 2.07
CA ILE A 136 9.62 -18.87 2.08
C ILE A 136 9.68 -18.28 0.67
N LEU A 137 10.75 -18.58 -0.07
CA LEU A 137 10.95 -18.12 -1.46
C LEU A 137 9.92 -18.72 -2.44
N LEU A 138 9.18 -19.75 -2.04
CA LEU A 138 8.06 -20.29 -2.81
C LEU A 138 6.74 -19.64 -2.40
N TYR A 139 6.38 -19.68 -1.12
CA TYR A 139 5.06 -19.28 -0.64
C TYR A 139 4.85 -17.77 -0.58
N ILE A 140 5.83 -16.99 -0.11
CA ILE A 140 5.67 -15.53 0.00
C ILE A 140 5.46 -14.88 -1.38
N PRO A 141 6.25 -15.24 -2.42
CA PRO A 141 5.99 -14.73 -3.77
C PRO A 141 4.62 -15.12 -4.31
N MET A 142 4.16 -16.36 -4.09
CA MET A 142 2.83 -16.79 -4.52
C MET A 142 1.74 -15.91 -3.88
N ILE A 143 1.81 -15.68 -2.57
CA ILE A 143 0.88 -14.80 -1.86
C ILE A 143 0.94 -13.38 -2.44
N GLY A 144 2.14 -12.81 -2.56
CA GLY A 144 2.35 -11.46 -3.10
C GLY A 144 1.78 -11.29 -4.50
N ILE A 145 2.04 -12.24 -5.40
CA ILE A 145 1.54 -12.25 -6.77
C ILE A 145 0.02 -12.39 -6.80
N THR A 146 -0.56 -13.28 -5.99
CA THR A 146 -2.02 -13.43 -5.90
C THR A 146 -2.69 -12.11 -5.52
N PHE A 147 -2.19 -11.41 -4.50
CA PHE A 147 -2.75 -10.11 -4.11
C PHE A 147 -2.46 -9.01 -5.14
N ALA A 148 -1.34 -9.07 -5.85
CA ALA A 148 -1.07 -8.16 -6.97
C ALA A 148 -2.08 -8.35 -8.11
N ILE A 149 -2.45 -9.61 -8.43
CA ILE A 149 -3.48 -9.93 -9.44
C ILE A 149 -4.86 -9.45 -8.98
N PHE A 150 -5.24 -9.68 -7.72
CA PHE A 150 -6.49 -9.11 -7.18
C PHE A 150 -6.50 -7.58 -7.21
N GLY A 151 -5.38 -6.94 -6.87
CA GLY A 151 -5.20 -5.49 -7.00
C GLY A 151 -5.35 -5.01 -8.45
N LEU A 152 -4.73 -5.71 -9.40
CA LEU A 152 -4.85 -5.46 -10.83
C LEU A 152 -6.33 -5.48 -11.28
N ILE A 153 -7.03 -6.56 -10.96
CA ILE A 153 -8.44 -6.74 -11.34
C ILE A 153 -9.32 -5.63 -10.74
N THR A 154 -9.14 -5.31 -9.46
CA THR A 154 -9.95 -4.30 -8.77
C THR A 154 -9.67 -2.89 -9.27
N ILE A 155 -8.42 -2.56 -9.65
CA ILE A 155 -8.10 -1.25 -10.26
C ILE A 155 -8.69 -1.14 -11.67
N ILE A 156 -8.60 -2.20 -12.49
CA ILE A 156 -9.26 -2.24 -13.81
C ILE A 156 -10.77 -2.07 -13.65
N PHE A 157 -11.38 -2.78 -12.71
CA PHE A 157 -12.80 -2.65 -12.43
C PHE A 157 -13.16 -1.22 -12.01
N THR A 158 -12.35 -0.61 -11.13
CA THR A 158 -12.52 0.79 -10.69
C THR A 158 -12.45 1.76 -11.86
N PHE A 159 -11.53 1.56 -12.81
CA PHE A 159 -11.41 2.38 -14.00
C PHE A 159 -12.73 2.43 -14.80
N PHE A 160 -13.39 1.29 -14.98
CA PHE A 160 -14.68 1.21 -15.67
C PHE A 160 -15.85 1.70 -14.81
N SER A 161 -15.81 1.45 -13.50
CA SER A 161 -16.94 1.70 -12.60
C SER A 161 -17.09 3.16 -12.15
N VAL A 162 -16.01 3.94 -12.06
CA VAL A 162 -16.10 5.35 -11.66
C VAL A 162 -17.02 6.09 -12.63
N ASP A 163 -17.71 7.16 -12.21
CA ASP A 163 -18.35 8.12 -13.13
C ASP A 163 -17.60 9.46 -13.11
N GLU A 164 -17.27 9.99 -14.28
CA GLU A 164 -16.58 11.28 -14.50
C GLU A 164 -17.29 12.12 -15.57
N LYS A 165 -18.48 11.72 -16.03
CA LYS A 165 -19.24 12.43 -17.07
C LYS A 165 -19.58 13.87 -16.68
N PHE A 166 -19.65 14.17 -15.37
CA PHE A 166 -19.86 15.51 -14.86
C PHE A 166 -18.79 16.53 -15.30
N HIS A 167 -17.57 16.08 -15.62
CA HIS A 167 -16.52 16.95 -16.14
C HIS A 167 -16.77 17.44 -17.58
N ASN A 168 -17.58 16.72 -18.37
CA ASN A 168 -17.90 17.11 -19.74
C ASN A 168 -18.90 18.28 -19.80
N ASN A 169 -19.69 18.46 -18.73
CA ASN A 169 -20.73 19.51 -18.67
C ASN A 169 -20.20 20.83 -18.10
N THR A 170 -19.02 20.84 -17.49
CA THR A 170 -18.33 22.07 -17.11
C THR A 170 -17.65 22.67 -18.33
N SER A 171 -18.13 23.84 -18.77
CA SER A 171 -17.38 24.70 -19.69
C SER A 171 -15.94 24.83 -19.21
N ILE A 172 -14.98 24.61 -20.11
CA ILE A 172 -13.55 24.72 -19.84
C ILE A 172 -13.27 26.21 -19.62
N ASN A 173 -13.62 26.75 -18.46
CA ASN A 173 -12.96 27.93 -17.96
C ASN A 173 -11.48 27.54 -17.90
N GLU A 174 -10.64 28.29 -18.61
CA GLU A 174 -9.19 28.18 -18.57
C GLU A 174 -8.74 28.27 -17.11
N LYS A 175 -8.69 27.12 -16.43
CA LYS A 175 -8.10 27.04 -15.11
C LYS A 175 -6.64 27.33 -15.32
N ASN A 176 -6.19 28.49 -14.82
CA ASN A 176 -4.78 28.81 -14.67
C ASN A 176 -4.07 27.58 -14.11
N LYS A 177 -3.12 27.03 -14.89
CA LYS A 177 -2.39 25.82 -14.50
C LYS A 177 -1.80 26.05 -13.12
N ILE A 178 -2.08 25.13 -12.21
CA ILE A 178 -1.59 25.21 -10.85
C ILE A 178 -0.10 24.86 -10.87
N SER A 179 0.73 25.74 -10.30
CA SER A 179 2.16 25.51 -10.16
C SER A 179 2.44 24.66 -8.91
N ILE A 180 3.48 23.84 -8.95
CA ILE A 180 3.91 23.04 -7.79
C ILE A 180 4.24 23.95 -6.60
N VAL A 181 4.87 25.11 -6.86
CA VAL A 181 5.24 26.07 -5.82
C VAL A 181 4.00 26.64 -5.14
N SER A 182 2.96 27.00 -5.91
CA SER A 182 1.72 27.53 -5.32
C SER A 182 0.95 26.47 -4.55
N THR A 183 0.96 25.20 -4.99
CA THR A 183 0.38 24.09 -4.22
C THR A 183 1.10 23.89 -2.88
N ILE A 184 2.42 23.95 -2.85
CA ILE A 184 3.19 23.85 -1.60
C ILE A 184 2.82 24.99 -0.64
N GLN A 185 2.68 26.21 -1.15
CA GLN A 185 2.24 27.35 -0.36
C GLN A 185 0.82 27.15 0.21
N GLN A 186 -0.11 26.58 -0.57
CA GLN A 186 -1.46 26.27 -0.11
C GLN A 186 -1.50 25.19 0.97
N ILE A 187 -0.65 24.16 0.88
CA ILE A 187 -0.53 23.12 1.92
C ILE A 187 -0.05 23.71 3.25
N ALA A 188 0.76 24.78 3.22
CA ALA A 188 1.20 25.46 4.42
C ALA A 188 0.08 26.22 5.16
N VAL A 189 -1.05 26.51 4.49
CA VAL A 189 -2.15 27.28 5.09
C VAL A 189 -2.85 26.50 6.21
N PRO A 190 -3.34 25.25 6.01
CA PRO A 190 -3.91 24.45 7.10
C PRO A 190 -2.94 24.22 8.27
N ILE A 191 -1.64 24.14 8.01
CA ILE A 191 -0.60 23.93 9.04
C ILE A 191 -0.53 25.11 10.03
N LYS A 192 -1.03 26.30 9.67
CA LYS A 192 -1.11 27.42 10.62
C LYS A 192 -2.15 27.20 11.71
N ASP A 193 -3.18 26.39 11.45
CA ASP A 193 -4.22 26.10 12.43
C ASP A 193 -3.70 25.19 13.56
N LYS A 194 -3.91 25.60 14.83
CA LYS A 194 -3.44 24.85 16.01
C LYS A 194 -4.12 23.48 16.12
N LYS A 195 -5.44 23.40 15.85
CA LYS A 195 -6.19 22.15 15.96
C LYS A 195 -5.75 21.16 14.88
N PHE A 196 -5.54 21.64 13.67
CA PHE A 196 -5.04 20.85 12.55
C PHE A 196 -3.63 20.32 12.82
N ARG A 197 -2.72 21.15 13.37
CA ARG A 197 -1.39 20.67 13.79
C ARG A 197 -1.46 19.57 14.85
N SER A 198 -2.31 19.74 15.85
CA SER A 198 -2.52 18.71 16.88
C SER A 198 -3.03 17.42 16.25
N PHE A 199 -3.99 17.51 15.32
CA PHE A 199 -4.52 16.37 14.59
C PHE A 199 -3.45 15.66 13.75
N LEU A 200 -2.60 16.42 13.04
CA LEU A 200 -1.47 15.86 12.30
C LEU A 200 -0.48 15.15 13.22
N GLY A 201 -0.16 15.74 14.38
CA GLY A 201 0.73 15.14 15.37
C GLY A 201 0.19 13.80 15.85
N VAL A 202 -1.09 13.74 16.24
CA VAL A 202 -1.75 12.48 16.63
C VAL A 202 -1.66 11.44 15.52
N ARG A 203 -2.02 11.81 14.28
CA ARG A 203 -1.96 10.89 13.14
C ARG A 203 -0.56 10.38 12.85
N PHE A 204 0.46 11.24 12.97
CA PHE A 204 1.85 10.90 12.75
C PHE A 204 2.36 9.89 13.78
N PHE A 205 2.23 10.20 15.07
CA PHE A 205 2.71 9.32 16.14
C PHE A 205 1.92 8.01 16.25
N HIS A 206 0.60 8.07 16.08
CA HIS A 206 -0.24 6.87 16.03
C HIS A 206 0.16 5.97 14.83
N GLY A 207 0.43 6.57 13.67
CA GLY A 207 0.92 5.85 12.50
C GLY A 207 2.27 5.16 12.74
N ILE A 208 3.24 5.87 13.33
CA ILE A 208 4.53 5.28 13.72
C ILE A 208 4.32 4.11 14.67
N SER A 209 3.56 4.30 15.75
CA SER A 209 3.31 3.26 16.74
C SER A 209 2.73 1.99 16.09
N GLY A 210 1.74 2.13 15.21
CA GLY A 210 1.11 0.99 14.54
C GLY A 210 2.05 0.27 13.56
N ILE A 211 2.77 1.04 12.73
CA ILE A 211 3.70 0.47 11.73
C ILE A 211 4.89 -0.22 12.42
N THR A 212 5.49 0.42 13.42
CA THR A 212 6.61 -0.14 14.17
C THR A 212 6.23 -1.45 14.86
N LEU A 213 5.07 -1.50 15.51
CA LEU A 213 4.57 -2.74 16.12
C LEU A 213 4.40 -3.84 15.06
N GLY A 214 3.79 -3.53 13.91
CA GLY A 214 3.59 -4.49 12.83
C GLY A 214 4.90 -5.05 12.25
N ILE A 215 5.95 -4.22 12.13
CA ILE A 215 7.26 -4.64 11.62
C ILE A 215 8.01 -5.49 12.65
N LEU A 216 8.00 -5.08 13.92
CA LEU A 216 8.81 -5.70 14.97
C LEU A 216 8.18 -6.97 15.56
N VAL A 217 6.87 -7.15 15.43
CA VAL A 217 6.20 -8.29 16.07
C VAL A 217 6.67 -9.62 15.51
N VAL A 218 6.82 -9.76 14.19
CA VAL A 218 7.27 -11.02 13.57
C VAL A 218 8.68 -11.43 14.05
N PRO A 219 9.72 -10.59 13.96
CA PRO A 219 11.05 -10.97 14.46
C PRO A 219 11.06 -11.16 15.99
N PHE A 220 10.24 -10.43 16.75
CA PHE A 220 10.14 -10.64 18.20
C PHE A 220 9.57 -12.03 18.54
N LEU A 221 8.49 -12.44 17.86
CA LEU A 221 7.90 -13.79 18.02
C LEU A 221 8.90 -14.88 17.61
N VAL A 222 9.58 -14.72 16.47
CA VAL A 222 10.48 -15.74 15.90
C VAL A 222 11.80 -15.84 16.66
N ILE A 223 12.48 -14.72 16.94
CA ILE A 223 13.87 -14.71 17.42
C ILE A 223 13.93 -14.65 18.95
N VAL A 224 13.06 -13.84 19.58
CA VAL A 224 13.11 -13.62 21.03
C VAL A 224 12.29 -14.67 21.76
N LEU A 225 11.03 -14.87 21.34
CA LEU A 225 10.14 -15.84 21.97
C LEU A 225 10.28 -17.26 21.40
N LYS A 226 10.98 -17.42 20.27
CA LYS A 226 11.23 -18.71 19.61
C LYS A 226 9.97 -19.51 19.31
N PHE A 227 8.94 -18.80 18.84
CA PHE A 227 7.65 -19.41 18.52
C PHE A 227 7.80 -20.56 17.51
N ARG A 228 7.09 -21.67 17.75
CA ARG A 228 7.07 -22.86 16.90
C ARG A 228 5.62 -23.26 16.59
N GLU A 229 5.38 -23.65 15.34
CA GLU A 229 4.15 -24.30 14.86
C GLU A 229 2.85 -23.71 15.45
N SER A 230 2.27 -24.36 16.46
CA SER A 230 0.99 -24.03 17.10
C SER A 230 0.98 -22.67 17.80
N GLU A 231 2.13 -22.18 18.27
CA GLU A 231 2.24 -20.91 18.99
C GLU A 231 1.93 -19.71 18.09
N PHE A 232 2.29 -19.80 16.80
CA PHE A 232 1.91 -18.79 15.80
C PHE A 232 0.39 -18.73 15.58
N PHE A 233 -0.29 -19.88 15.55
CA PHE A 233 -1.76 -19.92 15.41
C PHE A 233 -2.48 -19.28 16.59
N ILE A 234 -2.00 -19.53 17.82
CA ILE A 234 -2.55 -18.91 19.02
C ILE A 234 -2.42 -17.38 18.93
N TYR A 235 -1.24 -16.88 18.56
CA TYR A 235 -1.04 -15.43 18.39
C TYR A 235 -1.97 -14.84 17.32
N VAL A 236 -2.12 -15.53 16.18
CA VAL A 236 -3.01 -15.08 15.09
C VAL A 236 -4.44 -14.95 15.59
N ILE A 237 -4.95 -15.95 16.31
CA ILE A 237 -6.30 -15.92 16.89
C ILE A 237 -6.46 -14.73 17.84
N VAL A 238 -5.54 -14.58 18.79
CA VAL A 238 -5.56 -13.46 19.75
C VAL A 238 -5.51 -12.10 19.04
N SER A 239 -4.66 -11.97 18.01
CA SER A 239 -4.51 -10.75 17.23
C SER A 239 -5.81 -10.38 16.50
N ILE A 240 -6.50 -11.36 15.91
CA ILE A 240 -7.80 -11.13 15.26
C ILE A 240 -8.81 -10.57 16.26
N PHE A 241 -8.99 -11.22 17.41
CA PHE A 241 -9.95 -10.78 18.43
C PHE A 241 -9.60 -9.40 19.00
N SER A 242 -8.30 -9.08 19.14
CA SER A 242 -7.85 -7.75 19.58
C SER A 242 -8.18 -6.63 18.59
N LYS A 243 -8.30 -6.94 17.30
CA LYS A 243 -8.60 -5.95 16.24
C LYS A 243 -10.09 -5.68 16.06
N PHE A 244 -10.96 -6.57 16.51
CA PHE A 244 -12.42 -6.39 16.48
C PHE A 244 -12.95 -5.71 17.75
N THR A 245 -12.13 -5.60 18.80
CA THR A 245 -12.47 -4.93 20.06
C THR A 245 -12.18 -3.42 20.04
N TRP A 246 -11.72 -2.88 18.91
CA TRP A 246 -11.47 -1.47 18.62
C TRP A 246 -12.39 -0.97 17.51
#